data_AF-A0A6H3NS97-F1
#
_entry.id   AF-A0A6H3NS97-F1
#
_cell.length_a   1.000
_cell.length_b   1.000
_cell.length_c   1.000
_cell.angle_alpha   90.00
_cell.angle_beta   90.00
_cell.angle_gamma   90.00
#
_symmetry.space_group_name_H-M   'P 1'
#
loop_
_entity.id
_entity.type
_entity.pdbx_description
1 polymer ?
#
loop_
_entity_poly.entity_id
_entity_poly.type
_entity_poly.pdbx_seq_one_letter_code
_entity_poly.pdbx_strand_id
1 'polypeptide(L)'
;MFARFFYITFFLTVVLQCTTTGFHEKKIRETMDFGIESKFRVCLVTEPDITKEEISDLFTAWNEELLYYKLKAEPILLEVVERPGFWGTDILGYLMDRQLTKDCDRLLYLKGRTWGDISFEILTLGIFVGVGLKLEVQGAVEGQTNTRGYIKAKYISTIQMLFTSPNSTLIHEGYHLLGCGHQLFMKECYERIRNVKLLLSDPNRDPHFFPVITTSGKKILTRPEFLSYPNNE
;
A
#
# COMPACT_ATOMS: atom_id res chain seq x y z
N MET A 1 38.05 -27.21 -0.28
CA MET A 1 37.11 -26.77 -1.33
C MET A 1 35.62 -26.89 -0.93
N PHE A 2 35.27 -27.61 0.14
CA PHE A 2 33.88 -27.77 0.60
C PHE A 2 33.35 -26.65 1.53
N ALA A 3 34.24 -25.92 2.23
CA ALA A 3 33.83 -24.89 3.20
C ALA A 3 33.36 -23.56 2.57
N ARG A 4 33.73 -23.28 1.31
CA ARG A 4 33.28 -22.07 0.60
C ARG A 4 31.86 -22.18 0.03
N PHE A 5 31.37 -23.41 -0.18
CA PHE A 5 30.04 -23.62 -0.74
C PHE A 5 28.94 -23.35 0.29
N PHE A 6 29.17 -23.71 1.56
CA PHE A 6 28.21 -23.46 2.65
C PHE A 6 27.97 -21.97 2.95
N TYR A 7 28.99 -21.13 2.78
CA TYR A 7 28.85 -19.68 2.99
C TYR A 7 28.01 -19.00 1.92
N ILE A 8 28.03 -19.51 0.68
CA ILE A 8 27.22 -18.96 -0.42
C ILE A 8 25.76 -19.41 -0.27
N THR A 9 25.50 -20.62 0.22
CA THR A 9 24.12 -21.10 0.45
C THR A 9 23.44 -20.43 1.65
N PHE A 10 24.18 -20.04 2.70
CA PHE A 10 23.62 -19.32 3.85
C PHE A 10 23.33 -17.84 3.57
N PHE A 11 24.03 -17.23 2.61
CA PHE A 11 23.80 -15.83 2.22
C PHE A 11 22.69 -15.66 1.17
N LEU A 12 22.34 -16.72 0.42
CA LEU A 12 21.27 -16.68 -0.59
C LEU A 12 19.86 -16.86 -0.02
N THR A 13 19.70 -17.35 1.21
CA THR A 13 18.37 -17.55 1.84
C THR A 13 17.80 -16.28 2.46
N VAL A 14 18.57 -15.18 2.51
CA VAL A 14 18.14 -13.93 3.17
C VAL A 14 17.44 -12.95 2.21
N VAL A 15 17.47 -13.19 0.89
CA VAL A 15 17.04 -12.17 -0.10
C VAL A 15 15.71 -12.49 -0.81
N LEU A 16 14.92 -13.43 -0.27
CA LEU A 16 13.53 -13.65 -0.69
C LEU A 16 12.54 -12.99 0.28
N GLN A 17 12.87 -11.78 0.75
CA GLN A 17 11.91 -11.01 1.53
C GLN A 17 10.84 -10.48 0.57
N CYS A 18 9.65 -11.08 0.60
CA CYS A 18 8.44 -10.27 0.54
C CYS A 18 8.67 -9.15 1.57
N THR A 19 8.86 -7.93 1.10
CA THR A 19 9.13 -6.77 1.96
C THR A 19 7.95 -6.63 2.91
N THR A 20 8.12 -6.99 4.18
CA THR A 20 7.11 -6.70 5.19
C THR A 20 7.23 -5.22 5.55
N THR A 21 6.18 -4.61 6.08
CA THR A 21 6.29 -3.29 6.75
C THR A 21 7.12 -3.36 8.03
N GLY A 22 7.49 -4.57 8.46
CA GLY A 22 8.30 -4.89 9.64
C GLY A 22 7.60 -5.89 10.55
N PHE A 23 8.36 -6.44 11.51
CA PHE A 23 7.78 -7.27 12.57
C PHE A 23 7.02 -6.40 13.57
N HIS A 24 5.79 -6.79 13.88
CA HIS A 24 4.94 -6.08 14.84
C HIS A 24 5.45 -6.25 16.28
N GLU A 25 5.76 -5.13 16.91
CA GLU A 25 6.19 -5.08 18.31
C GLU A 25 5.04 -4.61 19.22
N LYS A 26 4.16 -5.55 19.61
CA LYS A 26 2.95 -5.24 20.39
C LYS A 26 3.23 -4.39 21.65
N LYS A 27 4.24 -4.78 22.45
CA LYS A 27 4.61 -4.06 23.67
C LYS A 27 5.01 -2.61 23.40
N ILE A 28 5.73 -2.35 22.30
CA ILE A 28 6.14 -0.99 21.94
C ILE A 28 4.92 -0.18 21.53
N ARG A 29 4.07 -0.73 20.65
CA ARG A 29 2.84 -0.07 20.20
C ARG A 29 1.92 0.33 21.36
N GLU A 30 1.71 -0.58 22.32
CA GLU A 30 0.82 -0.35 23.47
C GLU A 30 1.33 0.75 24.42
N THR A 31 2.63 1.04 24.42
CA THR A 31 3.20 2.14 25.23
C THR A 31 3.11 3.51 24.56
N MET A 32 2.73 3.58 23.28
CA MET A 32 2.62 4.84 22.56
C MET A 32 1.21 5.43 22.67
N ASP A 33 1.14 6.73 22.97
CA ASP A 33 -0.13 7.47 22.89
C ASP A 33 -0.36 7.99 21.47
N PHE A 34 -1.41 7.49 20.84
CA PHE A 34 -1.87 7.93 19.52
C PHE A 34 -2.93 9.06 19.59
N GLY A 35 -3.21 9.64 20.76
CA GLY A 35 -4.14 10.77 20.92
C GLY A 35 -5.60 10.36 20.84
N ILE A 36 -6.46 11.22 20.28
CA ILE A 36 -7.90 10.93 20.07
C ILE A 36 -8.15 10.14 18.78
N GLU A 37 -9.33 9.55 18.63
CA GLU A 37 -9.71 8.93 17.36
C GLU A 37 -9.71 9.98 16.23
N SER A 38 -9.21 9.60 15.06
CA SER A 38 -9.20 10.47 13.88
C SER A 38 -9.51 9.68 12.63
N LYS A 39 -10.12 10.34 11.65
CA LYS A 39 -10.58 9.72 10.41
C LYS A 39 -9.87 10.34 9.23
N PHE A 40 -9.67 9.56 8.18
CA PHE A 40 -9.16 10.04 6.90
C PHE A 40 -9.90 9.37 5.76
N ARG A 41 -10.06 10.11 4.67
CA ARG A 41 -10.88 9.72 3.52
C ARG A 41 -9.99 9.09 2.46
N VAL A 42 -10.35 7.91 1.99
CA VAL A 42 -9.63 7.19 0.94
C VAL A 42 -10.54 7.12 -0.28
N CYS A 43 -10.24 7.94 -1.28
CA CYS A 43 -10.99 7.91 -2.53
C CYS A 43 -10.56 6.73 -3.39
N LEU A 44 -11.55 6.03 -3.93
CA LEU A 44 -11.37 4.78 -4.65
C LEU A 44 -11.62 4.99 -6.14
N VAL A 45 -10.66 4.56 -6.94
CA VAL A 45 -10.86 4.29 -8.36
C VAL A 45 -10.88 2.77 -8.51
N THR A 46 -11.92 2.21 -9.11
CA THR A 46 -12.07 0.74 -9.17
C THR A 46 -12.29 0.25 -10.59
N GLU A 47 -11.89 -1.00 -10.86
CA GLU A 47 -12.32 -1.71 -12.07
C GLU A 47 -13.78 -2.16 -11.96
N PRO A 48 -14.50 -2.38 -13.08
CA PRO A 48 -15.94 -2.70 -13.07
C PRO A 48 -16.30 -4.00 -12.37
N ASP A 49 -15.35 -4.94 -12.27
CA ASP A 49 -15.59 -6.25 -11.68
C ASP A 49 -15.51 -6.23 -10.15
N ILE A 50 -15.07 -5.14 -9.52
CA ILE A 50 -14.93 -5.04 -8.06
C ILE A 50 -16.26 -4.68 -7.41
N THR A 51 -16.73 -5.52 -6.50
CA THR A 51 -18.02 -5.33 -5.84
C THR A 51 -17.92 -4.44 -4.60
N LYS A 52 -19.07 -3.93 -4.14
CA LYS A 52 -19.13 -3.14 -2.90
C LYS A 52 -18.79 -3.96 -1.67
N GLU A 53 -19.15 -5.24 -1.68
CA GLU A 53 -18.85 -6.20 -0.62
C GLU A 53 -17.34 -6.43 -0.53
N GLU A 54 -16.64 -6.59 -1.65
CA GLU A 54 -15.19 -6.73 -1.69
C GLU A 54 -14.49 -5.47 -1.14
N ILE A 55 -14.98 -4.27 -1.49
CA ILE A 55 -14.48 -3.01 -0.93
C ILE A 55 -14.73 -2.95 0.59
N SER A 56 -15.92 -3.37 1.02
CA SER A 56 -16.29 -3.38 2.43
C SER A 56 -15.40 -4.32 3.25
N ASP A 57 -15.12 -5.51 2.74
CA ASP A 57 -14.26 -6.50 3.39
C ASP A 57 -12.82 -6.00 3.54
N LEU A 58 -12.29 -5.41 2.44
CA LEU A 58 -10.97 -4.78 2.42
C LEU A 58 -10.85 -3.69 3.50
N PHE A 59 -11.80 -2.75 3.54
CA PHE A 59 -11.76 -1.64 4.49
C PHE A 59 -12.14 -2.06 5.91
N THR A 60 -12.86 -3.14 6.10
CA THR A 60 -13.09 -3.73 7.43
C THR A 60 -11.78 -4.25 7.99
N ALA A 61 -11.05 -5.08 7.23
CA ALA A 61 -9.77 -5.63 7.67
C ALA A 61 -8.72 -4.52 7.91
N TRP A 62 -8.65 -3.51 7.05
CA TRP A 62 -7.73 -2.40 7.27
C TRP A 62 -8.13 -1.58 8.51
N ASN A 63 -9.41 -1.31 8.72
CA ASN A 63 -9.86 -0.59 9.90
C ASN A 63 -9.63 -1.35 11.20
N GLU A 64 -9.74 -2.68 11.21
CA GLU A 64 -9.36 -3.50 12.37
C GLU A 64 -7.90 -3.26 12.79
N GLU A 65 -6.98 -3.17 11.82
CA GLU A 65 -5.59 -2.82 12.12
C GLU A 65 -5.44 -1.35 12.56
N LEU A 66 -6.21 -0.42 11.97
CA LEU A 66 -6.14 1.01 12.31
C LEU A 66 -6.68 1.34 13.71
N LEU A 67 -7.49 0.45 14.32
CA LEU A 67 -7.96 0.60 15.70
C LEU A 67 -6.80 0.75 16.69
N TYR A 68 -5.67 0.04 16.46
CA TYR A 68 -4.50 0.14 17.33
C TYR A 68 -3.87 1.54 17.37
N TYR A 69 -4.15 2.36 16.36
CA TYR A 69 -3.62 3.72 16.22
C TYR A 69 -4.70 4.78 16.44
N LYS A 70 -5.90 4.38 16.87
CA LYS A 70 -7.09 5.24 16.97
C LYS A 70 -7.32 5.98 15.65
N LEU A 71 -7.27 5.24 14.54
CA LEU A 71 -7.49 5.75 13.19
C LEU A 71 -8.64 4.99 12.53
N LYS A 72 -9.29 5.65 11.56
CA LYS A 72 -10.27 5.00 10.68
C LYS A 72 -10.13 5.54 9.25
N ALA A 73 -9.98 4.62 8.31
CA ALA A 73 -10.04 4.90 6.88
C ALA A 73 -11.50 4.84 6.40
N GLU A 74 -11.96 5.91 5.78
CA GLU A 74 -13.31 6.02 5.22
C GLU A 74 -13.25 5.91 3.69
N PRO A 75 -13.70 4.77 3.10
CA PRO A 75 -13.68 4.59 1.65
C PRO A 75 -14.74 5.48 0.99
N ILE A 76 -14.35 6.21 -0.05
CA ILE A 76 -15.24 7.02 -0.89
C ILE A 76 -15.07 6.55 -2.32
N LEU A 77 -16.08 5.90 -2.90
CA LEU A 77 -16.03 5.54 -4.32
C LEU A 77 -16.04 6.81 -5.17
N LEU A 78 -14.96 7.06 -5.91
CA LEU A 78 -14.82 8.21 -6.78
C LEU A 78 -15.35 7.87 -8.18
N GLU A 79 -14.87 6.77 -8.74
CA GLU A 79 -15.25 6.34 -10.09
C GLU A 79 -14.93 4.86 -10.34
N VAL A 80 -15.58 4.33 -11.38
CA VAL A 80 -15.34 3.01 -11.94
C VAL A 80 -14.78 3.21 -13.35
N VAL A 81 -13.63 2.62 -13.64
CA VAL A 81 -12.90 2.84 -14.91
C VAL A 81 -12.40 1.54 -15.50
N GLU A 82 -12.32 1.52 -16.82
CA GLU A 82 -11.52 0.51 -17.52
C GLU A 82 -10.05 0.65 -17.14
N ARG A 83 -9.35 -0.48 -17.16
CA ARG A 83 -7.96 -0.55 -16.70
C ARG A 83 -7.06 0.37 -17.54
N PRO A 84 -6.32 1.32 -16.92
CA PRO A 84 -5.52 2.30 -17.66
C PRO A 84 -4.23 1.72 -18.27
N GLY A 85 -3.77 0.57 -17.79
CA GLY A 85 -2.59 -0.13 -18.31
C GLY A 85 -2.40 -1.48 -17.64
N PHE A 86 -1.54 -2.32 -18.20
CA PHE A 86 -1.39 -3.70 -17.73
C PHE A 86 -0.54 -3.80 -16.45
N TRP A 87 0.52 -2.99 -16.37
CA TRP A 87 1.51 -3.02 -15.31
C TRP A 87 1.12 -2.12 -14.14
N GLY A 88 1.61 -2.46 -12.94
CA GLY A 88 1.43 -1.62 -11.75
C GLY A 88 1.96 -0.20 -11.91
N THR A 89 3.03 -0.04 -12.69
CA THR A 89 3.61 1.28 -13.03
C THR A 89 2.66 2.14 -13.85
N ASP A 90 1.89 1.54 -14.77
CA ASP A 90 0.92 2.27 -15.59
C ASP A 90 -0.23 2.80 -14.71
N ILE A 91 -0.68 1.98 -13.76
CA ILE A 91 -1.70 2.35 -12.78
C ILE A 91 -1.18 3.45 -11.86
N LEU A 92 0.06 3.35 -11.35
CA LEU A 92 0.66 4.42 -10.56
C LEU A 92 0.75 5.72 -11.35
N GLY A 93 1.24 5.67 -12.59
CA GLY A 93 1.35 6.84 -13.46
C GLY A 93 0.00 7.53 -13.63
N TYR A 94 -1.03 6.75 -13.95
CA TYR A 94 -2.41 7.23 -14.03
C TYR A 94 -2.89 7.93 -12.75
N LEU A 95 -2.55 7.40 -11.57
CA LEU A 95 -2.90 8.03 -10.29
C LEU A 95 -2.12 9.32 -10.00
N MET A 96 -0.85 9.37 -10.42
CA MET A 96 0.03 10.54 -10.21
C MET A 96 -0.45 11.76 -11.00
N ASP A 97 -1.03 11.54 -12.17
CA ASP A 97 -1.61 12.57 -13.03
C ASP A 97 -2.97 13.08 -12.52
N ARG A 98 -3.50 12.48 -11.44
CA ARG A 98 -4.80 12.84 -10.87
C ARG A 98 -4.65 13.77 -9.68
N GLN A 99 -5.43 14.84 -9.71
CA GLN A 99 -5.60 15.73 -8.56
C GLN A 99 -6.39 15.01 -7.47
N LEU A 100 -5.89 15.05 -6.24
CA LEU A 100 -6.70 14.66 -5.09
C LEU A 100 -7.84 15.67 -4.95
N THR A 101 -9.09 15.26 -5.05
CA THR A 101 -10.24 16.17 -4.87
C THR A 101 -10.30 16.65 -3.41
N LYS A 102 -11.00 17.76 -3.14
CA LYS A 102 -11.18 18.30 -1.77
C LYS A 102 -11.69 17.28 -0.74
N ASP A 103 -12.31 16.20 -1.23
CA ASP A 103 -12.94 15.16 -0.41
C ASP A 103 -12.05 13.95 -0.15
N CYS A 104 -10.81 13.91 -0.67
CA CYS A 104 -9.93 12.74 -0.61
C CYS A 104 -8.68 13.02 0.22
N ASP A 105 -8.36 12.28 1.28
CA ASP A 105 -7.03 12.42 1.90
C ASP A 105 -5.99 11.54 1.20
N ARG A 106 -6.45 10.41 0.65
CA ARG A 106 -5.67 9.46 -0.14
C ARG A 106 -6.45 9.07 -1.40
N LEU A 107 -5.72 8.61 -2.42
CA LEU A 107 -6.27 8.04 -3.65
C LEU A 107 -5.77 6.60 -3.79
N LEU A 108 -6.70 5.65 -3.89
CA LEU A 108 -6.38 4.23 -3.98
C LEU A 108 -7.04 3.64 -5.22
N TYR A 109 -6.25 3.01 -6.09
CA TYR A 109 -6.77 2.21 -7.20
C TYR A 109 -6.94 0.76 -6.76
N LEU A 110 -8.13 0.21 -6.97
CA LEU A 110 -8.40 -1.19 -6.77
C LEU A 110 -8.36 -1.89 -8.13
N LYS A 111 -7.29 -2.67 -8.36
CA LYS A 111 -7.10 -3.48 -9.57
C LYS A 111 -7.90 -4.77 -9.42
N GLY A 112 -8.80 -5.00 -10.36
CA GLY A 112 -9.62 -6.20 -10.46
C GLY A 112 -8.92 -7.30 -11.27
N ARG A 113 -9.71 -8.17 -11.88
CA ARG A 113 -9.20 -9.31 -12.66
C ARG A 113 -9.73 -9.27 -14.09
N THR A 114 -8.82 -9.34 -15.06
CA THR A 114 -9.15 -9.43 -16.48
C THR A 114 -8.68 -10.76 -17.09
N TRP A 115 -9.23 -11.14 -18.24
CA TRP A 115 -8.77 -12.30 -19.02
C TRP A 115 -7.28 -12.22 -19.40
N GLY A 116 -6.76 -11.00 -19.63
CA GLY A 116 -5.35 -10.78 -19.92
C GLY A 116 -4.43 -11.21 -18.77
N ASP A 117 -4.84 -10.95 -17.52
CA ASP A 117 -4.07 -11.39 -16.34
C ASP A 117 -4.01 -12.93 -16.28
N ILE A 118 -5.13 -13.60 -16.59
CA ILE A 118 -5.23 -15.07 -16.60
C ILE A 118 -4.35 -15.69 -17.68
N SER A 119 -4.42 -15.17 -18.90
CA SER A 119 -3.61 -15.67 -20.02
C SER A 119 -2.11 -15.45 -19.78
N PHE A 120 -1.73 -14.30 -19.22
CA PHE A 120 -0.34 -14.01 -18.85
C PHE A 120 0.16 -14.98 -17.78
N GLU A 121 -0.66 -15.28 -16.77
CA GLU A 121 -0.33 -16.28 -15.75
C GLU A 121 -0.15 -17.67 -16.35
N ILE A 122 -1.11 -18.16 -17.15
CA ILE A 122 -1.02 -19.50 -17.78
C ILE A 122 0.25 -19.60 -18.64
N LEU A 123 0.54 -18.57 -19.44
CA LEU A 123 1.74 -18.52 -20.27
C LEU A 123 3.00 -18.58 -19.40
N THR A 124 3.05 -17.80 -18.33
CA THR A 124 4.23 -17.74 -17.46
C THR A 124 4.40 -18.99 -16.62
N LEU A 125 3.34 -19.53 -15.99
CA LEU A 125 3.38 -20.81 -15.29
C LEU A 125 3.77 -21.96 -16.23
N GLY A 126 3.26 -21.97 -17.47
CA GLY A 126 3.56 -22.98 -18.47
C GLY A 126 5.01 -22.94 -18.99
N ILE A 127 5.67 -21.77 -18.95
CA ILE A 127 7.08 -21.61 -19.32
C ILE A 127 8.01 -21.93 -18.14
N PHE A 128 7.60 -21.66 -16.90
CA PHE A 128 8.47 -21.70 -15.71
C PHE A 128 8.22 -22.91 -14.77
N VAL A 129 7.79 -24.07 -15.30
CA VAL A 129 7.41 -25.30 -14.56
C VAL A 129 8.50 -25.85 -13.59
N GLY A 130 9.71 -25.31 -13.56
CA GLY A 130 10.76 -25.70 -12.60
C GLY A 130 11.54 -24.58 -11.93
N VAL A 131 11.31 -23.30 -12.25
CA VAL A 131 12.14 -22.19 -11.73
C VAL A 131 11.28 -20.99 -11.39
N GLY A 132 11.06 -20.80 -10.09
CA GLY A 132 11.04 -19.47 -9.48
C GLY A 132 9.66 -18.87 -9.23
N LEU A 133 9.32 -18.76 -7.94
CA LEU A 133 8.36 -17.84 -7.36
C LEU A 133 8.36 -16.49 -8.10
N LYS A 134 7.38 -16.26 -8.98
CA LYS A 134 7.15 -14.93 -9.53
C LYS A 134 6.41 -14.12 -8.45
N LEU A 135 7.19 -13.40 -7.64
CA LEU A 135 6.66 -12.43 -6.68
C LEU A 135 6.12 -11.24 -7.47
N GLU A 136 4.91 -11.41 -7.98
CA GLU A 136 4.18 -10.35 -8.66
C GLU A 136 3.92 -9.21 -7.65
N VAL A 137 4.17 -7.96 -8.05
CA VAL A 137 3.90 -6.80 -7.19
C VAL A 137 2.39 -6.69 -6.99
N GLN A 138 1.93 -6.87 -5.75
CA GLN A 138 0.51 -6.94 -5.40
C GLN A 138 -0.11 -5.59 -5.09
N GLY A 139 0.72 -4.60 -4.80
CA GLY A 139 0.35 -3.22 -4.61
C GLY A 139 1.59 -2.34 -4.61
N ALA A 140 1.39 -1.04 -4.67
CA ALA A 140 2.43 -0.06 -4.41
C ALA A 140 1.82 1.30 -4.06
N VAL A 141 2.58 2.08 -3.31
CA VAL A 141 2.30 3.49 -3.01
C VAL A 141 3.42 4.36 -3.54
N GLU A 142 3.08 5.52 -4.09
CA GLU A 142 4.06 6.48 -4.58
C GLU A 142 4.86 7.11 -3.42
N GLY A 143 6.18 7.25 -3.61
CA GLY A 143 7.10 7.71 -2.58
C GLY A 143 7.30 9.24 -2.49
N GLN A 144 6.71 10.03 -3.39
CA GLN A 144 6.88 11.50 -3.37
C GLN A 144 6.02 12.15 -2.29
N THR A 145 4.77 11.70 -2.12
CA THR A 145 3.86 12.21 -1.10
C THR A 145 3.20 11.15 -0.24
N ASN A 146 3.31 9.87 -0.54
CA ASN A 146 2.60 8.80 0.18
C ASN A 146 1.06 8.97 0.17
N THR A 147 0.50 9.63 -0.85
CA THR A 147 -0.96 9.89 -0.91
C THR A 147 -1.70 9.06 -1.96
N ARG A 148 -0.97 8.39 -2.86
CA ARG A 148 -1.56 7.61 -3.96
C ARG A 148 -0.99 6.21 -3.97
N GLY A 149 -1.83 5.22 -4.23
CA GLY A 149 -1.36 3.85 -4.41
C GLY A 149 -2.38 2.97 -5.11
N TYR A 150 -1.98 1.75 -5.42
CA TYR A 150 -2.88 0.72 -5.90
C TYR A 150 -2.68 -0.58 -5.14
N ILE A 151 -3.72 -1.39 -5.13
CA ILE A 151 -3.65 -2.79 -4.72
C ILE A 151 -4.39 -3.66 -5.72
N LYS A 152 -4.02 -4.93 -5.79
CA LYS A 152 -4.88 -5.96 -6.39
C LYS A 152 -5.92 -6.37 -5.39
N ALA A 153 -7.17 -6.02 -5.68
CA ALA A 153 -8.32 -6.37 -4.87
C ALA A 153 -8.73 -7.85 -5.07
N LYS A 154 -8.31 -8.47 -6.19
CA LYS A 154 -8.57 -9.87 -6.51
C LYS A 154 -7.28 -10.63 -6.82
N TYR A 155 -7.10 -11.80 -6.20
CA TYR A 155 -5.99 -12.69 -6.52
C TYR A 155 -6.35 -13.83 -7.46
N ILE A 156 -5.31 -14.34 -8.12
CA ILE A 156 -5.43 -15.30 -9.21
C ILE A 156 -5.08 -16.72 -8.75
N SER A 157 -4.04 -16.91 -7.91
CA SER A 157 -3.48 -18.24 -7.65
C SER A 157 -3.65 -18.74 -6.20
N THR A 158 -3.96 -20.03 -6.05
CA THR A 158 -4.00 -20.75 -4.76
C THR A 158 -2.67 -20.70 -4.02
N ILE A 159 -1.54 -20.62 -4.74
CA ILE A 159 -0.20 -20.48 -4.14
C ILE A 159 0.00 -19.06 -3.62
N GLN A 160 -0.49 -18.03 -4.32
CA GLN A 160 -0.45 -16.65 -3.83
C GLN A 160 -1.30 -16.49 -2.56
N MET A 161 -2.45 -17.16 -2.46
CA MET A 161 -3.27 -17.20 -1.23
C MET A 161 -2.54 -17.82 -0.03
N LEU A 162 -1.56 -18.71 -0.25
CA LEU A 162 -0.79 -19.30 0.86
C LEU A 162 0.14 -18.30 1.56
N PHE A 163 0.47 -17.19 0.91
CA PHE A 163 1.46 -16.23 1.42
C PHE A 163 0.92 -14.81 1.56
N THR A 164 -0.15 -14.42 0.85
CA THR A 164 -0.71 -13.06 0.88
C THR A 164 -2.22 -13.07 0.57
N SER A 165 -2.97 -12.12 1.13
CA SER A 165 -4.38 -11.83 0.82
C SER A 165 -4.59 -10.36 0.41
N PRO A 166 -5.64 -10.01 -0.37
CA PRO A 166 -5.92 -8.61 -0.72
C PRO A 166 -6.04 -7.73 0.52
N ASN A 167 -6.63 -8.26 1.60
CA ASN A 167 -6.70 -7.61 2.92
C ASN A 167 -5.31 -7.32 3.49
N SER A 168 -4.41 -8.31 3.49
CA SER A 168 -3.04 -8.12 3.99
C SER A 168 -2.24 -7.11 3.15
N THR A 169 -2.48 -7.08 1.84
CA THR A 169 -1.85 -6.14 0.92
C THR A 169 -2.40 -4.73 1.10
N LEU A 170 -3.70 -4.57 1.34
CA LEU A 170 -4.26 -3.27 1.71
C LEU A 170 -3.70 -2.77 3.04
N ILE A 171 -3.53 -3.63 4.03
CA ILE A 171 -2.90 -3.23 5.30
C ILE A 171 -1.46 -2.77 5.05
N HIS A 172 -0.69 -3.52 4.26
CA HIS A 172 0.68 -3.19 3.89
C HIS A 172 0.80 -1.85 3.16
N GLU A 173 0.10 -1.68 2.04
CA GLU A 173 0.08 -0.43 1.29
C GLU A 173 -0.57 0.70 2.10
N GLY A 174 -1.50 0.36 2.99
CA GLY A 174 -2.13 1.28 3.92
C GLY A 174 -1.12 1.92 4.88
N TYR A 175 -0.12 1.17 5.36
CA TYR A 175 0.99 1.76 6.10
C TYR A 175 1.83 2.71 5.26
N HIS A 176 2.08 2.36 3.99
CA HIS A 176 2.77 3.25 3.07
C HIS A 176 1.96 4.52 2.79
N LEU A 177 0.63 4.46 2.71
CA LEU A 177 -0.25 5.63 2.63
C LEU A 177 -0.23 6.50 3.90
N LEU A 178 0.19 5.94 5.04
CA LEU A 178 0.42 6.70 6.28
C LEU A 178 1.85 7.24 6.38
N GLY A 179 2.69 7.03 5.36
CA GLY A 179 4.06 7.52 5.31
C GLY A 179 5.11 6.59 5.92
N CYS A 180 4.74 5.35 6.24
CA CYS A 180 5.69 4.35 6.70
C CYS A 180 6.53 3.83 5.53
N GLY A 181 7.82 3.56 5.78
CA GLY A 181 8.69 2.85 4.84
C GLY A 181 8.72 1.35 5.13
N HIS A 182 9.47 0.60 4.33
CA HIS A 182 9.89 -0.75 4.70
C HIS A 182 10.98 -0.68 5.76
N GLN A 183 10.89 -1.55 6.75
CA GLN A 183 11.77 -1.58 7.92
C GLN A 183 11.73 -2.98 8.52
N LEU A 184 12.74 -3.36 9.31
CA LEU A 184 12.75 -4.67 9.96
C LEU A 184 11.74 -4.74 11.10
N PHE A 185 11.55 -3.65 11.84
CA PHE A 185 10.71 -3.57 13.04
C PHE A 185 9.75 -2.40 12.94
N MET A 186 8.52 -2.58 13.42
CA MET A 186 7.44 -1.62 13.19
C MET A 186 7.54 -0.31 14.00
N LYS A 187 8.45 -0.23 14.98
CA LYS A 187 8.59 0.95 15.85
C LYS A 187 8.62 2.28 15.10
N GLU A 188 9.40 2.43 14.02
CA GLU A 188 9.51 3.74 13.35
C GLU A 188 8.20 4.10 12.61
N CYS A 189 7.47 3.10 12.10
CA CYS A 189 6.13 3.32 11.56
C CYS A 189 5.13 3.72 12.64
N TYR A 190 5.18 3.14 13.84
CA TYR A 190 4.33 3.58 14.95
C TYR A 190 4.60 5.04 15.32
N GLU A 191 5.87 5.42 15.42
CA GLU A 191 6.27 6.80 15.67
C GLU A 191 5.83 7.73 14.52
N ARG A 192 5.92 7.29 13.27
CA ARG A 192 5.43 8.02 12.10
C ARG A 192 3.93 8.29 12.19
N ILE A 193 3.13 7.26 12.46
CA ILE A 193 1.67 7.38 12.58
C ILE A 193 1.30 8.35 13.71
N ARG A 194 1.94 8.21 14.88
CA ARG A 194 1.75 9.15 16.00
C ARG A 194 2.09 10.58 15.58
N ASN A 195 3.24 10.79 14.95
CA ASN A 195 3.71 12.12 14.55
C ASN A 195 2.80 12.74 13.47
N VAL A 196 2.25 11.96 12.55
CA VAL A 196 1.24 12.43 11.58
C VAL A 196 -0.01 12.94 12.32
N LYS A 197 -0.49 12.22 13.32
CA LYS A 197 -1.66 12.65 14.11
C LYS A 197 -1.41 13.94 14.88
N LEU A 198 -0.19 14.17 15.38
CA LEU A 198 0.17 15.44 16.00
C LEU A 198 0.09 16.64 15.04
N LEU A 199 0.20 16.41 13.72
CA LEU A 199 0.04 17.49 12.73
C LEU A 199 -1.42 17.94 12.55
N LEU A 200 -2.40 17.21 13.10
CA LEU A 200 -3.81 17.61 13.02
C LEU A 200 -4.09 18.94 13.73
N SER A 201 -3.28 19.31 14.73
CA SER A 201 -3.33 20.59 15.45
C SER A 201 -2.41 21.67 14.87
N ASP A 202 -1.70 21.40 13.78
CA ASP A 202 -0.83 22.41 13.14
C ASP A 202 -1.69 23.54 12.53
N PRO A 203 -1.45 24.82 12.87
CA PRO A 203 -2.25 25.94 12.39
C PRO A 203 -2.09 26.21 10.88
N ASN A 204 -1.04 25.67 10.25
CA ASN A 204 -0.81 25.79 8.81
C ASN A 204 -1.42 24.63 8.01
N ARG A 205 -2.07 23.68 8.67
CA ARG A 205 -2.73 22.54 8.03
C ARG A 205 -4.04 23.00 7.38
N ASP A 206 -4.30 22.47 6.19
CA ASP A 206 -5.66 22.48 5.65
C ASP A 206 -6.60 21.70 6.59
N PRO A 207 -7.63 22.33 7.19
CA PRO A 207 -8.51 21.67 8.16
C PRO A 207 -9.23 20.45 7.57
N HIS A 208 -9.40 20.41 6.25
CA HIS A 208 -10.07 19.33 5.51
C HIS A 208 -9.09 18.31 4.92
N PHE A 209 -7.80 18.36 5.26
CA PHE A 209 -6.82 17.39 4.81
C PHE A 209 -6.22 16.62 5.99
N PHE A 210 -6.20 15.29 5.87
CA PHE A 210 -5.43 14.44 6.78
C PHE A 210 -3.96 14.43 6.35
N PRO A 211 -3.06 14.99 7.17
CA PRO A 211 -1.68 15.23 6.79
C PRO A 211 -0.91 13.91 6.59
N VAL A 212 0.29 14.02 6.04
CA VAL A 212 1.22 12.90 5.99
C VAL A 212 2.63 13.39 6.20
N ILE A 213 3.49 12.50 6.69
CA ILE A 213 4.93 12.71 6.70
C ILE A 213 5.49 11.69 5.72
N THR A 214 6.11 12.14 4.64
CA THR A 214 6.65 11.25 3.61
C THR A 214 7.74 10.35 4.18
N THR A 215 8.12 9.31 3.43
CA THR A 215 9.25 8.45 3.80
C THR A 215 10.56 9.23 3.96
N SER A 216 10.74 10.33 3.21
CA SER A 216 11.86 11.27 3.35
C SER A 216 11.74 12.24 4.54
N GLY A 217 10.65 12.20 5.29
CA GLY A 217 10.41 13.05 6.46
C GLY A 217 9.74 14.40 6.15
N LYS A 218 9.39 14.68 4.89
CA LYS A 218 8.70 15.92 4.49
C LYS A 218 7.27 15.92 5.02
N LYS A 219 6.85 17.00 5.68
CA LYS A 219 5.46 17.20 6.12
C LYS A 219 4.62 17.70 4.96
N ILE A 220 3.52 17.02 4.67
CA ILE A 220 2.49 17.47 3.74
C ILE A 220 1.27 17.86 4.59
N LEU A 221 1.06 19.17 4.73
CA LEU A 221 0.00 19.76 5.55
C LEU A 221 -1.21 20.21 4.72
N THR A 222 -1.02 20.31 3.41
CA THR A 222 -2.03 20.70 2.44
C THR A 222 -2.04 19.71 1.29
N ARG A 223 -3.17 19.67 0.59
CA ARG A 223 -3.43 18.79 -0.53
C ARG A 223 -2.43 19.00 -1.69
N PRO A 224 -1.66 17.98 -2.10
CA PRO A 224 -0.80 18.08 -3.27
C PRO A 224 -1.63 18.00 -4.55
N GLU A 225 -1.49 19.00 -5.44
CA GLU A 225 -2.27 19.09 -6.67
C GLU A 225 -1.85 18.06 -7.71
N PHE A 226 -0.58 18.08 -8.13
CA PHE A 226 -0.03 17.15 -9.12
C PHE A 226 1.38 16.71 -8.72
N LEU A 227 1.74 15.50 -9.11
CA LEU A 227 3.07 14.95 -8.89
C LEU A 227 3.71 14.62 -10.23
N SER A 228 4.75 15.36 -10.60
CA SER A 228 5.51 15.08 -11.81
C SER A 228 6.36 13.82 -11.60
N TYR A 229 6.18 12.81 -12.46
CA TYR A 229 7.10 11.68 -12.54
C TYR A 229 8.42 12.17 -13.16
N PRO A 230 9.61 11.91 -12.56
CA PRO A 230 10.84 12.05 -13.31
C PRO A 230 10.82 10.99 -14.40
N ASN A 231 10.71 11.41 -15.67
CA ASN A 231 10.93 10.53 -16.80
C ASN A 231 12.35 9.94 -16.62
N ASN A 232 12.42 8.65 -16.25
CA ASN A 232 13.66 7.92 -16.39
C ASN A 232 13.80 7.63 -17.88
N GLU A 233 14.54 8.49 -18.58
CA GLU A 233 15.15 8.18 -19.88
C GLU A 233 16.14 7.03 -19.75
#